data_AF-Q5DDJ1-F1
#
_entry.id   AF-Q5DDJ1-F1
#
_cell.length_a   1.000
_cell.length_b   1.000
_cell.length_c   1.000
_cell.angle_alpha   90.00
_cell.angle_beta   90.00
_cell.angle_gamma   90.00
#
_symmetry.space_group_name_H-M   'P 1'
#
loop_
_entity.id
_entity.type
_entity.pdbx_description
1 polymer ?
#
loop_
_entity_poly.entity_id
_entity_poly.type
_entity_poly.pdbx_seq_one_letter_code
_entity_poly.pdbx_strand_id
1 'polypeptide(L)'
;MSAFLNVDSVGNVSDLSIAITSSSASAEGSDCCSSPCRSRKRYECVPESMKTTQNYIIQRIRNRSAVRKFREKLKTTAKRQEDVKANLISLTKLYDNELVRIKHSKQQLELLLYRHAAHKNIVSQLNEILSAEAQARLNFQTHLRVFRLCLIHL
;
A
#
# COMPACT_ATOMS: atom_id res chain seq x y z
N MET A 1 49.70 -8.52 0.42
CA MET A 1 49.89 -9.35 1.63
C MET A 1 48.63 -9.27 2.47
N SER A 2 48.05 -10.45 2.77
CA SER A 2 47.02 -10.83 3.76
C SER A 2 45.78 -9.94 3.94
N ALA A 3 44.53 -10.31 3.60
CA ALA A 3 43.73 -11.54 3.75
C ALA A 3 43.09 -11.75 5.15
N PHE A 4 41.78 -12.05 5.10
CA PHE A 4 40.85 -12.55 6.14
C PHE A 4 40.30 -11.50 7.14
N LEU A 5 39.00 -11.40 7.41
CA LEU A 5 38.01 -12.47 7.61
C LEU A 5 36.61 -12.17 7.03
N ASN A 6 36.03 -13.25 6.51
CA ASN A 6 34.61 -13.48 6.28
C ASN A 6 33.91 -13.72 7.63
N VAL A 7 32.73 -13.14 7.85
CA VAL A 7 31.75 -13.62 8.83
C VAL A 7 30.36 -13.51 8.21
N ASP A 8 29.96 -14.56 7.51
CA ASP A 8 28.57 -14.99 7.49
C ASP A 8 28.27 -15.59 8.87
N SER A 9 27.30 -15.07 9.63
CA SER A 9 26.45 -15.92 10.48
C SER A 9 25.27 -15.17 11.12
N VAL A 10 24.08 -15.50 10.61
CA VAL A 10 22.88 -15.90 11.36
C VAL A 10 22.43 -15.00 12.53
N GLY A 11 21.46 -14.14 12.23
CA GLY A 11 20.58 -13.48 13.19
C GLY A 11 19.13 -13.52 12.72
N ASN A 12 18.61 -14.74 12.65
CA ASN A 12 17.20 -15.08 12.43
C ASN A 12 16.32 -14.34 13.46
N VAL A 13 15.65 -13.25 13.06
CA VAL A 13 14.55 -12.69 13.84
C VAL A 13 13.26 -13.28 13.28
N SER A 14 12.94 -14.44 13.85
CA SER A 14 11.67 -15.12 13.73
C SER A 14 10.50 -14.19 14.04
N ASP A 15 9.48 -14.32 13.20
CA ASP A 15 8.07 -14.34 13.58
C ASP A 15 7.58 -13.19 14.47
N LEU A 16 7.31 -12.05 13.84
CA LEU A 16 6.20 -11.21 14.26
C LEU A 16 5.02 -11.45 13.32
N SER A 17 4.45 -12.64 13.43
CA SER A 17 3.14 -12.99 12.89
C SER A 17 2.08 -12.12 13.57
N ILE A 18 1.78 -10.96 12.98
CA ILE A 18 0.57 -10.22 13.31
C ILE A 18 -0.59 -11.05 12.76
N ALA A 19 -1.17 -11.85 13.66
CA ALA A 19 -2.41 -12.56 13.43
C ALA A 19 -3.54 -11.54 13.23
N ILE A 20 -3.75 -11.13 11.98
CA ILE A 20 -5.01 -10.54 11.56
C ILE A 20 -5.99 -11.72 11.45
N THR A 21 -6.55 -12.13 12.58
CA THR A 21 -7.74 -12.99 12.61
C THR A 21 -8.96 -12.16 12.20
N SER A 22 -9.06 -11.88 10.89
CA SER A 22 -10.33 -11.52 10.26
C SER A 22 -11.13 -12.79 10.06
N SER A 23 -11.73 -13.26 11.15
CA SER A 23 -12.67 -14.37 11.15
C SER A 23 -13.99 -13.90 10.55
N SER A 24 -14.10 -13.97 9.22
CA SER A 24 -15.35 -14.31 8.55
C SER A 24 -14.98 -14.86 7.17
N ALA A 25 -14.39 -16.05 7.17
CA ALA A 25 -14.72 -16.98 6.11
C ALA A 25 -16.22 -17.24 6.25
N SER A 26 -17.04 -16.38 5.65
CA SER A 26 -18.30 -16.87 5.11
C SER A 26 -17.88 -17.92 4.11
N ALA A 27 -17.81 -19.15 4.59
CA ALA A 27 -18.19 -20.28 3.79
C ALA A 27 -19.57 -19.89 3.24
N GLU A 28 -19.59 -19.21 2.09
CA GLU A 28 -20.70 -19.39 1.19
C GLU A 28 -20.69 -20.88 1.00
N GLY A 29 -21.59 -21.53 1.75
CA GLY A 29 -21.95 -22.91 1.58
C GLY A 29 -22.18 -23.03 0.10
N SER A 30 -21.19 -23.59 -0.57
CA SER A 30 -21.38 -24.17 -1.87
C SER A 30 -22.33 -25.30 -1.60
N ASP A 31 -23.62 -24.97 -1.60
CA ASP A 31 -24.70 -25.92 -1.82
C ASP A 31 -24.62 -26.39 -3.29
N CYS A 32 -23.41 -26.63 -3.82
CA CYS A 32 -23.18 -27.74 -4.69
C CYS A 32 -23.48 -28.98 -3.84
N CYS A 33 -24.77 -29.31 -3.76
CA CYS A 33 -25.24 -30.60 -3.32
C CYS A 33 -24.29 -31.63 -3.92
N SER A 34 -23.45 -32.22 -3.06
CA SER A 34 -22.59 -33.34 -3.40
C SER A 34 -23.52 -34.52 -3.54
N SER A 35 -24.26 -34.52 -4.65
CA SER A 35 -25.11 -35.63 -5.03
C SER A 35 -24.17 -36.82 -5.23
N PRO A 36 -24.51 -38.01 -4.69
CA PRO A 36 -23.67 -39.18 -4.88
C PRO A 36 -23.39 -39.33 -6.37
N CYS A 37 -22.16 -39.71 -6.72
CA CYS A 37 -21.65 -39.94 -8.08
C CYS A 37 -22.57 -40.86 -8.91
N ARG A 38 -23.75 -40.38 -9.29
CA ARG A 38 -24.62 -41.01 -10.27
C ARG A 38 -24.02 -40.63 -11.60
N SER A 39 -23.59 -41.65 -12.35
CA SER A 39 -23.24 -41.47 -13.74
C SER A 39 -24.33 -40.65 -14.42
N ARG A 40 -23.91 -39.61 -15.15
CA ARG A 40 -24.83 -38.71 -15.83
C ARG A 40 -25.64 -39.55 -16.81
N LYS A 41 -26.93 -39.74 -16.50
CA LYS A 41 -27.82 -40.56 -17.33
C LYS A 41 -27.79 -40.01 -18.74
N ARG A 42 -27.63 -40.87 -19.75
CA ARG A 42 -27.68 -40.45 -21.15
C ARG A 42 -29.03 -39.79 -21.41
N TYR A 43 -29.01 -38.69 -22.14
CA TYR A 43 -30.24 -38.02 -22.54
C TYR A 43 -30.99 -38.92 -23.52
N GLU A 44 -32.18 -39.35 -23.14
CA GLU A 44 -33.12 -40.06 -23.99
C GLU A 44 -34.31 -39.16 -24.33
N CYS A 45 -34.77 -39.26 -25.58
CA CYS A 45 -35.95 -38.54 -26.03
C CYS A 45 -37.20 -39.15 -25.38
N VAL A 46 -38.04 -38.30 -24.81
CA VAL A 46 -39.33 -38.74 -24.26
C VAL A 46 -40.21 -39.21 -25.43
N PRO A 47 -40.86 -40.39 -25.34
CA PRO A 47 -41.77 -40.89 -26.38
C PRO A 47 -42.88 -39.90 -26.72
N GLU A 48 -43.28 -39.83 -28.00
CA GLU A 48 -44.28 -38.84 -28.47
C GLU A 48 -45.61 -38.92 -27.73
N SER A 49 -46.09 -40.13 -27.43
CA SER A 49 -47.32 -40.36 -26.66
C SER A 49 -47.29 -39.75 -25.26
N MET A 50 -46.11 -39.64 -24.64
CA MET A 50 -45.95 -39.01 -23.33
C MET A 50 -45.88 -37.49 -23.40
N LYS A 51 -45.56 -36.91 -24.56
CA LYS A 51 -45.39 -35.45 -24.69
C LYS A 51 -46.69 -34.67 -24.58
N THR A 52 -47.83 -35.31 -24.83
CA THR A 52 -49.16 -34.72 -24.69
C THR A 52 -49.73 -34.88 -23.28
N THR A 53 -49.12 -35.70 -22.42
CA THR A 53 -49.59 -35.90 -21.05
C THR A 53 -49.42 -34.64 -20.22
N GLN A 54 -50.39 -34.36 -19.36
CA GLN A 54 -50.41 -33.16 -18.53
C GLN A 54 -49.19 -33.07 -17.59
N ASN A 55 -48.73 -34.20 -17.05
CA ASN A 55 -47.53 -34.27 -16.23
C ASN A 55 -46.27 -33.81 -16.99
N TYR A 56 -46.08 -34.29 -18.22
CA TYR A 56 -44.96 -33.86 -19.05
C TYR A 56 -45.03 -32.36 -19.37
N ILE A 57 -46.22 -31.86 -19.71
CA ILE A 57 -46.43 -30.43 -20.01
C ILE A 57 -46.05 -29.56 -18.78
N ILE A 58 -46.56 -29.89 -17.60
CA ILE A 58 -46.26 -29.18 -16.35
C ILE A 58 -44.75 -29.21 -16.07
N GLN A 59 -44.11 -30.37 -16.23
CA GLN A 59 -42.67 -30.50 -16.00
C GLN A 59 -41.84 -29.70 -17.01
N ARG A 60 -42.25 -29.64 -18.28
CA ARG A 60 -41.59 -28.80 -19.30
C ARG A 60 -41.76 -27.32 -19.02
N ILE A 61 -42.94 -26.87 -18.57
CA ILE A 61 -43.16 -25.46 -18.18
C ILE A 61 -42.24 -25.09 -17.01
N ARG A 62 -42.19 -25.92 -15.97
CA ARG A 62 -41.28 -25.71 -14.81
C ARG A 62 -39.82 -25.68 -15.24
N ASN A 63 -39.40 -26.60 -16.12
CA ASN A 63 -38.03 -26.65 -16.62
C ASN A 63 -37.69 -25.40 -17.46
N ARG A 64 -38.57 -24.96 -18.36
CA ARG A 64 -38.35 -23.72 -19.13
C ARG A 64 -38.21 -22.50 -18.21
N SER A 65 -39.04 -22.41 -17.16
CA SER A 65 -38.95 -21.34 -16.16
C SER A 65 -37.63 -21.40 -15.40
N ALA A 66 -37.21 -22.57 -14.93
CA ALA A 66 -35.93 -22.77 -14.25
C ALA A 66 -34.73 -22.39 -15.14
N VAL A 67 -34.74 -22.82 -16.42
CA VAL A 67 -33.71 -22.49 -17.39
C VAL A 67 -33.67 -20.97 -17.66
N ARG A 68 -34.83 -20.32 -17.77
CA ARG A 68 -34.89 -18.86 -17.94
C ARG A 68 -34.26 -18.14 -16.75
N LYS A 69 -34.68 -18.47 -15.53
CA LYS A 69 -34.11 -17.90 -14.29
C LYS A 69 -32.61 -18.14 -14.17
N PHE A 70 -32.15 -19.35 -14.52
CA PHE A 70 -30.72 -19.68 -14.51
C PHE A 70 -29.93 -18.80 -15.49
N ARG A 71 -30.42 -18.64 -16.73
CA ARG A 71 -29.79 -17.80 -17.74
C ARG A 71 -29.78 -16.32 -17.33
N GLU A 72 -30.87 -15.82 -16.75
CA GLU A 72 -30.94 -14.46 -16.23
C GLU A 72 -29.94 -14.25 -15.09
N LYS A 73 -29.88 -15.17 -14.11
CA LYS A 73 -28.89 -15.14 -13.02
C LYS A 73 -27.47 -15.13 -13.58
N LEU A 74 -27.16 -15.96 -14.58
CA LEU A 74 -25.84 -16.01 -15.18
C LEU A 74 -25.46 -14.66 -15.84
N LYS A 75 -26.39 -14.04 -16.57
CA LYS A 75 -26.19 -12.73 -17.20
C LYS A 75 -25.96 -11.63 -16.17
N THR A 76 -26.73 -11.60 -15.08
CA THR A 76 -26.56 -10.59 -14.02
C THR A 76 -25.27 -10.78 -13.26
N THR A 77 -24.84 -12.02 -13.01
CA THR A 77 -23.53 -12.30 -12.40
C THR A 77 -22.39 -11.82 -13.30
N ALA A 78 -22.43 -12.10 -14.60
CA ALA A 78 -21.41 -11.63 -15.54
C ALA A 78 -21.32 -10.10 -15.58
N LYS A 79 -22.48 -9.42 -15.62
CA LYS A 79 -22.51 -7.95 -15.58
C LYS A 79 -21.91 -7.40 -14.27
N ARG A 80 -22.28 -7.98 -13.12
CA ARG A 80 -21.72 -7.59 -11.81
C ARG A 80 -20.20 -7.77 -11.76
N GLN A 81 -19.66 -8.83 -12.37
CA GLN A 81 -18.21 -9.04 -12.43
C GLN A 81 -17.51 -7.97 -13.26
N GLU A 82 -18.08 -7.57 -14.40
CA GLU A 82 -17.56 -6.45 -15.19
C GLU A 82 -17.62 -5.11 -14.43
N ASP A 83 -18.71 -4.84 -13.71
CA ASP A 83 -18.85 -3.63 -12.88
C ASP A 83 -17.79 -3.60 -11.76
N VAL A 84 -17.56 -4.73 -11.09
CA VAL A 84 -16.50 -4.86 -10.06
C VAL A 84 -15.12 -4.65 -10.68
N LYS A 85 -14.85 -5.22 -11.85
CA LYS A 85 -13.59 -5.02 -12.57
C LYS A 85 -13.36 -3.55 -12.92
N ALA A 86 -14.39 -2.86 -13.42
CA ALA A 86 -14.32 -1.44 -13.72
C ALA A 86 -14.02 -0.59 -12.46
N ASN A 87 -14.66 -0.92 -11.34
CA ASN A 87 -14.41 -0.27 -10.05
C ASN A 87 -12.98 -0.53 -9.52
N LEU A 88 -12.46 -1.74 -9.68
CA LEU A 88 -11.09 -2.04 -9.29
C LEU A 88 -10.09 -1.26 -10.15
N ILE A 89 -10.32 -1.16 -11.46
CA ILE A 89 -9.48 -0.36 -12.36
C ILE A 89 -9.49 1.12 -11.98
N SER A 90 -10.65 1.69 -11.66
CA SER A 90 -10.74 3.09 -11.23
C SER A 90 -10.02 3.33 -9.90
N LEU A 91 -10.15 2.38 -8.95
CA LEU A 91 -9.48 2.45 -7.66
C LEU A 91 -7.95 2.36 -7.80
N THR A 92 -7.44 1.49 -8.69
CA THR A 92 -6.00 1.43 -8.99
C THR A 92 -5.48 2.76 -9.50
N LYS A 93 -6.17 3.38 -10.47
CA LYS A 93 -5.80 4.71 -11.00
C LYS A 93 -5.79 5.78 -9.91
N LEU A 94 -6.75 5.73 -8.99
CA LEU A 94 -6.78 6.63 -7.83
C LEU A 94 -5.52 6.44 -6.98
N TYR A 95 -5.19 5.21 -6.58
CA TYR A 95 -4.01 4.95 -5.77
C TYR A 95 -2.69 5.32 -6.47
N ASP A 96 -2.58 5.10 -7.78
CA ASP A 96 -1.40 5.52 -8.55
C ASP A 96 -1.23 7.05 -8.50
N ASN A 97 -2.33 7.80 -8.65
CA ASN A 97 -2.31 9.26 -8.54
C ASN A 97 -1.93 9.73 -7.13
N GLU A 98 -2.50 9.10 -6.09
CA GLU A 98 -2.18 9.40 -4.70
C GLU A 98 -0.70 9.12 -4.39
N LEU A 99 -0.14 8.04 -4.93
CA LEU A 99 1.27 7.69 -4.79
C LEU A 99 2.17 8.75 -5.41
N VAL A 100 1.84 9.24 -6.61
CA VAL A 100 2.57 10.34 -7.26
C VAL A 100 2.53 11.60 -6.39
N ARG A 101 1.35 11.95 -5.86
CA ARG A 101 1.18 13.12 -4.99
C ARG A 101 2.03 13.03 -3.73
N ILE A 102 2.01 11.88 -3.05
CA ILE A 102 2.79 11.65 -1.83
C ILE A 102 4.30 11.70 -2.13
N LYS A 103 4.75 11.08 -3.22
CA LYS A 103 6.16 11.15 -3.63
C LYS A 103 6.62 12.59 -3.87
N HIS A 104 5.80 13.39 -4.54
CA HIS A 104 6.10 14.80 -4.77
C HIS A 104 6.17 15.58 -3.45
N SER A 105 5.18 15.44 -2.57
CA SER A 105 5.21 16.10 -1.25
C SER A 105 6.41 15.69 -0.40
N LYS A 106 6.80 14.41 -0.45
CA LYS A 106 8.02 13.93 0.22
C LYS A 106 9.28 14.64 -0.31
N GLN A 107 9.45 14.72 -1.63
CA GLN A 107 10.58 15.40 -2.25
C GLN A 107 10.65 16.89 -1.87
N GLN A 108 9.49 17.55 -1.84
CA GLN A 108 9.41 18.95 -1.39
C GLN A 108 9.83 19.10 0.07
N LEU A 109 9.40 18.19 0.95
CA LEU A 109 9.78 18.20 2.35
C LEU A 109 11.29 17.96 2.54
N GLU A 110 11.86 17.00 1.82
CA GLU A 110 13.31 16.73 1.82
C GLU A 110 14.12 17.97 1.39
N LEU A 111 13.66 18.68 0.36
CA LEU A 111 14.28 19.92 -0.10
C LEU A 111 14.21 21.02 0.98
N LEU A 112 13.06 21.19 1.64
CA LEU A 112 12.89 22.17 2.71
C LEU A 112 13.80 21.86 3.91
N LEU A 113 13.90 20.58 4.29
CA LEU A 113 14.79 20.14 5.37
C LEU A 113 16.26 20.41 5.02
N TYR A 114 16.67 20.11 3.79
CA TYR A 114 18.03 20.40 3.31
C TYR A 114 18.35 21.90 3.38
N ARG A 115 17.44 22.76 2.89
CA ARG A 115 17.60 24.22 2.96
C ARG A 115 17.70 24.73 4.39
N HIS A 116 16.85 24.22 5.29
CA HIS A 116 16.88 24.61 6.69
C HIS A 116 18.16 24.17 7.40
N ALA A 117 18.65 22.96 7.15
CA ALA A 117 19.93 22.49 7.67
C ALA A 117 21.11 23.35 7.17
N ALA A 118 21.11 23.72 5.89
CA ALA A 118 22.10 24.62 5.31
C ALA A 118 22.06 26.01 5.97
N HIS A 119 20.87 26.57 6.20
CA HIS A 119 20.73 27.88 6.85
C HIS A 119 21.22 27.86 8.32
N LYS A 120 20.96 26.78 9.06
CA LYS A 120 21.53 26.61 10.41
C LYS A 120 23.05 26.65 10.41
N ASN A 121 23.69 26.03 9.42
CA ASN A 121 25.14 26.05 9.27
C ASN A 121 25.67 27.48 9.03
N ILE A 122 25.00 28.26 8.17
CA ILE A 122 25.39 29.65 7.91
C ILE A 122 25.25 30.53 9.17
N VAL A 123 24.14 30.39 9.91
CA VAL A 123 23.92 31.16 11.15
C VAL A 123 24.96 30.80 12.21
N SER A 124 25.34 29.53 12.35
CA SER A 124 26.41 29.14 13.28
C SER A 124 27.75 29.74 12.90
N GLN A 125 28.12 29.73 11.61
CA GLN A 125 29.37 30.32 11.12
C GLN A 125 29.42 31.83 11.37
N LEU A 126 28.30 32.54 11.17
CA LEU A 126 28.22 33.98 11.41
C LEU A 126 28.39 34.32 12.89
N ASN A 127 27.77 33.56 13.80
CA ASN A 127 27.94 33.74 15.24
C ASN A 127 29.38 33.50 15.68
N GLU A 128 30.05 32.50 15.10
CA GLU A 128 31.47 32.22 15.36
C GLU A 128 32.35 33.41 14.94
N ILE A 129 32.16 33.94 13.73
CA ILE A 129 32.89 35.13 13.24
C ILE A 129 32.65 36.35 14.14
N LEU A 130 31.39 36.63 14.50
CA LEU A 130 31.07 37.76 15.38
C LEU A 130 31.70 37.61 16.77
N SER A 131 31.73 36.38 17.32
CA SER A 131 32.38 36.12 18.60
C SER A 131 33.90 36.31 18.54
N ALA A 132 34.53 35.85 17.46
CA ALA A 132 35.96 36.03 17.23
C ALA A 132 36.31 37.52 17.06
N GLU A 133 35.49 38.28 16.36
CA GLU A 133 35.66 39.72 16.17
C GLU A 133 35.51 40.50 17.48
N ALA A 134 34.49 40.17 18.29
CA ALA A 134 34.30 40.74 19.61
C ALA A 134 35.51 40.46 20.53
N GLN A 135 36.04 39.22 20.50
CA GLN A 135 37.23 38.85 21.26
C GLN A 135 38.48 39.61 20.78
N ALA A 136 38.66 39.74 19.46
CA ALA A 136 39.77 40.49 18.88
C ALA A 136 39.72 41.97 19.29
N ARG A 137 38.54 42.58 19.31
CA ARG A 137 38.34 43.96 19.81
C ARG A 137 38.68 44.09 21.29
N LEU A 138 38.25 43.13 22.11
CA LEU A 138 38.55 43.12 23.54
C LEU A 138 40.06 42.96 23.80
N ASN A 139 40.72 42.06 23.07
CA ASN A 139 42.18 41.89 23.11
C ASN A 139 42.90 43.17 22.66
N PHE A 140 42.43 43.83 21.60
CA PHE A 140 43.01 45.08 21.15
C PHE A 140 42.85 46.21 22.17
N GLN A 141 41.67 46.36 22.78
CA GLN A 141 41.42 47.36 23.82
C GLN A 141 42.27 47.11 25.07
N THR A 142 42.44 45.85 25.48
CA THR A 142 43.30 45.49 26.61
C THR A 142 44.76 45.79 26.29
N HIS A 143 45.26 45.47 25.10
CA HIS A 143 46.59 45.86 24.65
C HIS A 143 46.80 47.38 24.65
N LEU A 144 45.85 48.16 24.13
CA LEU A 144 45.90 49.63 24.18
C LEU A 144 45.95 50.15 25.61
N ARG A 145 45.19 49.56 26.52
CA ARG A 145 45.18 49.94 27.94
C ARG A 145 46.53 49.66 28.61
N VAL A 146 47.12 48.49 28.36
CA VAL A 146 48.46 48.14 28.86
C VAL A 146 49.50 49.09 28.31
N PHE A 147 49.49 49.34 26.99
CA PHE A 147 50.44 50.25 26.35
C PHE A 147 50.36 51.68 26.92
N ARG A 148 49.14 52.20 27.13
CA ARG A 148 48.94 53.51 27.79
C ARG A 148 49.50 53.54 29.21
N LEU A 149 49.31 52.48 29.99
CA LEU A 149 49.84 52.42 31.36
C LEU A 149 51.38 52.39 31.39
N CYS A 150 52.01 51.68 30.45
CA CYS A 150 53.48 51.67 30.34
C CYS A 150 54.06 53.04 29.95
N LEU A 151 53.36 53.81 29.10
CA LEU A 151 53.79 55.15 28.67
C LEU A 151 53.70 56.23 29.75
N ILE A 152 52.86 56.03 30.78
CA ILE A 152 52.73 56.97 31.91
C ILE A 152 53.85 56.75 32.95
N HIS A 153 54.55 55.62 32.89
CA HIS A 153 55.64 55.25 33.82
C HIS A 153 57.05 55.39 33.23
N LEU A 154 57.18 56.04 32.08
CA LEU A 154 58.43 56.47 31.44
C LEU A 154 58.53 57.99 31.48
#